data_AF-A0A414APW6-F1
#
_entry.id   AF-A0A414APW6-F1
#
_cell.length_a   1.000
_cell.length_b   1.000
_cell.length_c   1.000
_cell.angle_alpha   90.00
_cell.angle_beta   90.00
_cell.angle_gamma   90.00
#
_symmetry.space_group_name_H-M   'P 1'
#
loop_
_entity.id
_entity.type
_entity.pdbx_description
1 polymer ?
#
loop_
_entity_poly.entity_id
_entity_poly.type
_entity_poly.pdbx_seq_one_letter_code
_entity_poly.pdbx_strand_id
1 'polypeptide(L)'
;MMSREQSTLLQEGEKMKNESVKHVRYGTGRVAEVVQNHMVVLFDGEAGRKVFPYPDAFERFLCFDDPILQKRAEAAVMELKKKRTEEAKQRLVVYQLYEAKRKQEQMELLKKRRKAARERLAREKMAKVI
;
A
#
# COMPACT_ATOMS: atom_id res chain seq x y z
N MET A 1 18.96 12.30 5.67
CA MET A 1 19.38 11.07 6.38
C MET A 1 18.69 9.90 5.71
N MET A 2 19.42 8.86 5.29
CA MET A 2 18.79 7.65 4.76
C MET A 2 18.05 6.94 5.91
N SER A 3 16.84 6.43 5.64
CA SER A 3 16.07 5.73 6.68
C SER A 3 16.79 4.43 7.05
N ARG A 4 16.69 4.00 8.32
CA ARG A 4 17.28 2.72 8.78
C ARG A 4 16.84 1.54 7.91
N GLU A 5 15.61 1.57 7.42
CA GLU A 5 15.04 0.57 6.51
C GLU A 5 15.73 0.57 5.13
N GLN A 6 16.08 1.75 4.58
CA GLN A 6 16.84 1.82 3.34
C GLN A 6 18.27 1.30 3.53
N SER A 7 18.87 1.51 4.70
CA SER A 7 20.22 1.05 4.99
C SER A 7 20.31 -0.47 5.14
N THR A 8 19.29 -1.12 5.73
CA THR A 8 19.23 -2.58 5.87
C THR A 8 18.95 -3.27 4.54
N LEU A 9 18.05 -2.72 3.71
CA LEU A 9 17.74 -3.29 2.39
C LEU A 9 18.94 -3.24 1.43
N LEU A 10 19.79 -2.22 1.52
CA LEU A 10 21.02 -2.14 0.73
C LEU A 10 22.05 -3.20 1.17
N GLN A 11 22.22 -3.40 2.49
CA GLN A 11 23.12 -4.45 3.01
C GLN A 11 22.62 -5.86 2.69
N GLU A 12 21.30 -6.08 2.69
CA GLU A 12 20.71 -7.36 2.27
C GLU A 12 20.85 -7.58 0.76
N GLY A 13 20.72 -6.50 -0.01
CA GLY A 13 20.93 -6.50 -1.45
C GLY A 13 22.35 -6.92 -1.86
N GLU A 14 23.37 -6.49 -1.11
CA GLU A 14 24.76 -6.91 -1.32
C GLU A 14 24.96 -8.41 -1.08
N LYS A 15 24.27 -8.99 -0.09
CA LYS A 15 24.36 -10.43 0.22
C LYS A 15 23.67 -11.33 -0.79
N MET A 16 22.71 -10.79 -1.55
CA MET A 16 22.00 -11.53 -2.60
C MET A 16 22.65 -11.37 -3.98
N LYS A 17 23.72 -10.57 -4.08
CA LYS A 17 24.43 -10.36 -5.34
C LYS A 17 25.14 -11.64 -5.77
N ASN A 18 25.01 -11.98 -7.05
CA ASN A 18 25.49 -13.20 -7.69
C ASN A 18 24.76 -14.49 -7.30
N GLU A 19 23.65 -14.41 -6.56
CA GLU A 19 22.85 -15.58 -6.21
C GLU A 19 22.05 -16.10 -7.41
N SER A 20 21.84 -17.42 -7.43
CA SER A 20 21.06 -18.07 -8.50
C SER A 20 19.57 -18.00 -8.19
N VAL A 21 18.81 -17.55 -9.19
CA VAL A 21 17.36 -17.36 -9.10
C VAL A 21 16.71 -17.92 -10.36
N LYS A 22 15.57 -18.58 -10.19
CA LYS A 22 14.80 -19.13 -11.29
C LYS A 22 13.55 -18.30 -11.52
N HIS A 23 13.33 -17.90 -12.77
CA HIS A 23 12.12 -17.24 -13.21
C HIS A 23 11.22 -18.19 -13.97
N VAL A 24 9.91 -18.15 -13.69
CA VAL A 24 8.91 -19.04 -14.30
C VAL A 24 8.92 -19.03 -15.83
N ARG A 25 9.22 -17.88 -16.45
CA ARG A 25 9.23 -17.70 -17.92
C ARG A 25 10.63 -17.65 -18.54
N TYR A 26 11.62 -17.15 -17.81
CA TYR A 26 12.95 -16.85 -18.37
C TYR A 26 13.99 -17.90 -17.99
N GLY A 27 13.62 -18.87 -17.14
CA GLY A 27 14.52 -19.90 -16.68
C GLY A 27 15.48 -19.41 -15.61
N THR A 28 16.66 -20.01 -15.57
CA THR A 28 17.70 -19.70 -14.58
C THR A 28 18.34 -18.35 -14.89
N GLY A 29 18.60 -17.58 -13.84
CA GLY A 29 19.34 -16.34 -13.91
C GLY A 29 20.12 -16.10 -12.63
N ARG A 30 20.93 -15.05 -12.66
CA ARG A 30 21.78 -14.62 -11.56
C ARG A 30 21.43 -13.19 -11.16
N VAL A 31 21.34 -12.93 -9.87
CA VAL A 31 21.14 -11.57 -9.36
C VAL A 31 22.39 -10.74 -9.66
N ALA A 32 22.29 -9.75 -10.54
CA ALA A 32 23.37 -8.84 -10.87
C ALA A 32 23.51 -7.73 -9.81
N GLU A 33 22.38 -7.20 -9.34
CA GLU A 33 22.35 -6.06 -8.43
C GLU A 33 21.00 -6.01 -7.71
N VAL A 34 20.98 -5.54 -6.46
CA VAL A 34 19.74 -5.24 -5.74
C VAL A 34 19.83 -3.82 -5.23
N VAL A 35 18.91 -2.98 -5.66
CA VAL A 35 18.84 -1.55 -5.33
C VAL A 35 17.50 -1.26 -4.68
N GLN A 36 17.49 -1.13 -3.35
CA GLN A 36 16.33 -0.76 -2.55
C GLN A 36 15.10 -1.66 -2.82
N ASN A 37 14.17 -1.19 -3.67
CA ASN A 37 12.92 -1.87 -4.02
C ASN A 37 12.98 -2.58 -5.38
N HIS A 38 14.15 -2.68 -6.00
CA HIS A 38 14.31 -3.35 -7.28
C HIS A 38 15.50 -4.29 -7.21
N MET A 39 15.38 -5.45 -7.84
CA MET A 39 16.51 -6.31 -8.15
C MET A 39 16.69 -6.37 -9.65
N VAL A 40 17.93 -6.61 -10.06
CA VAL A 40 18.32 -6.81 -11.43
C VAL A 40 18.84 -8.22 -11.55
N VAL A 41 18.19 -9.01 -12.38
CA VAL A 41 18.56 -10.41 -12.65
C VAL A 41 19.07 -10.50 -14.09
N LEU A 42 20.18 -11.18 -14.27
CA LEU A 42 20.73 -11.55 -15.56
C LEU A 42 20.32 -12.99 -15.86
N PHE A 43 19.42 -13.21 -16.81
CA PHE A 43 19.00 -14.55 -17.20
C PHE A 43 19.93 -15.16 -18.23
N ASP A 44 20.11 -16.47 -18.14
CA ASP A 44 20.84 -17.24 -19.12
C ASP A 44 19.99 -17.37 -20.40
N GLY A 45 20.49 -16.88 -21.53
CA GLY A 45 19.80 -16.91 -22.84
C GLY A 45 19.42 -15.52 -23.38
N GLU A 46 18.44 -15.47 -24.29
CA GLU A 46 18.05 -14.23 -25.00
C GLU A 46 17.34 -13.19 -24.11
N ALA A 47 16.86 -13.59 -22.93
CA ALA A 47 16.15 -12.70 -22.01
C ALA A 47 17.06 -11.61 -21.41
N GLY A 48 18.35 -11.89 -21.26
CA GLY A 48 19.37 -10.94 -20.81
C GLY A 48 19.07 -10.33 -19.43
N ARG A 49 19.42 -9.04 -19.28
CA ARG A 49 19.25 -8.28 -18.03
C ARG A 49 17.79 -7.81 -17.87
N LYS A 50 17.17 -8.14 -16.74
CA LYS A 50 15.79 -7.73 -16.39
C LYS A 50 15.72 -7.16 -14.98
N VAL A 51 14.86 -6.16 -14.81
CA VAL A 51 14.63 -5.51 -13.51
C VAL A 51 13.28 -5.96 -12.97
N PHE A 52 13.24 -6.34 -11.70
CA PHE A 52 12.05 -6.78 -11.01
C PHE A 52 11.86 -6.02 -9.69
N PRO A 53 10.62 -5.79 -9.26
CA PRO A 53 10.36 -5.23 -7.94
C PRO A 53 10.74 -6.22 -6.84
N TYR A 54 11.57 -5.80 -5.89
CA TYR A 54 11.91 -6.53 -4.68
C TYR A 54 11.14 -5.94 -3.48
N PRO A 55 10.56 -6.76 -2.58
CA PRO A 55 10.47 -8.23 -2.62
C PRO A 55 9.31 -8.80 -3.46
N ASP A 56 8.40 -7.98 -3.99
CA ASP A 56 7.15 -8.40 -4.66
C ASP A 56 7.32 -9.47 -5.77
N ALA A 57 8.43 -9.46 -6.51
CA ALA A 57 8.63 -10.40 -7.62
C ALA A 57 8.80 -11.86 -7.18
N PHE A 58 9.22 -12.11 -5.93
CA PHE A 58 9.34 -13.47 -5.38
C PHE A 58 7.99 -14.14 -5.10
N GLU A 59 6.89 -13.38 -5.16
CA GLU A 59 5.57 -13.96 -4.93
C GLU A 59 5.10 -14.81 -6.11
N ARG A 60 5.43 -14.42 -7.34
CA ARG A 60 4.82 -14.99 -8.56
C ARG A 60 5.79 -15.31 -9.68
N PHE A 61 6.96 -14.69 -9.67
CA PHE A 61 7.83 -14.67 -10.84
C PHE A 61 9.18 -15.30 -10.58
N LEU A 62 9.74 -15.10 -9.39
CA LEU A 62 11.10 -15.53 -9.02
C LEU A 62 11.09 -16.50 -7.84
N CYS A 63 11.97 -17.49 -7.88
CA CYS A 63 12.31 -18.37 -6.76
C CYS A 63 13.82 -18.48 -6.64
N PHE A 64 14.36 -18.32 -5.43
CA PHE A 64 15.77 -18.63 -5.18
C PHE A 64 15.98 -20.14 -5.13
N ASP A 65 17.14 -20.58 -5.62
CA ASP A 65 17.56 -21.98 -5.45
C ASP A 65 17.97 -22.26 -3.99
N ASP A 66 18.48 -21.26 -3.27
CA ASP A 66 18.80 -21.37 -1.84
C ASP A 66 17.52 -21.24 -0.96
N PRO A 67 17.16 -22.27 -0.19
CA PRO A 67 16.00 -22.24 0.70
C PRO A 67 16.09 -21.19 1.81
N ILE A 68 17.30 -20.78 2.23
CA ILE A 68 17.51 -19.73 3.24
C ILE A 68 17.13 -18.37 2.65
N LEU A 69 17.60 -18.08 1.44
CA LEU A 69 17.28 -16.85 0.73
C LEU A 69 15.81 -16.80 0.33
N GLN A 70 15.23 -17.92 -0.11
CA GLN A 70 13.81 -18.02 -0.43
C GLN A 70 12.94 -17.67 0.78
N LYS A 71 13.21 -18.26 1.96
CA LYS A 71 12.47 -17.93 3.19
C LYS A 71 12.60 -16.46 3.58
N ARG A 72 13.76 -15.86 3.38
CA ARG A 72 13.96 -14.41 3.65
C ARG A 72 13.17 -13.55 2.69
N ALA A 73 13.20 -13.87 1.39
CA ALA A 73 12.44 -13.16 0.39
C ALA A 73 10.93 -13.25 0.67
N GLU A 74 10.43 -14.43 1.01
CA GLU A 74 9.03 -14.64 1.42
C GLU A 74 8.66 -13.85 2.68
N ALA A 75 9.53 -13.83 3.69
CA ALA A 75 9.33 -13.02 4.89
C ALA A 75 9.26 -11.51 4.55
N ALA A 76 10.14 -11.04 3.67
CA ALA A 76 10.13 -9.65 3.21
C ALA A 76 8.85 -9.31 2.42
N VAL A 77 8.36 -10.21 1.56
CA VAL A 77 7.06 -10.06 0.88
C VAL A 77 5.93 -9.97 1.90
N MET A 78 5.92 -10.84 2.90
CA MET A 78 4.87 -10.88 3.92
C MET A 78 4.85 -9.60 4.75
N GLU A 79 6.01 -9.08 5.17
CA GLU A 79 6.12 -7.82 5.90
C GLU A 79 5.66 -6.63 5.04
N LEU A 80 6.03 -6.59 3.76
CA LEU A 80 5.57 -5.55 2.84
C LEU A 80 4.04 -5.57 2.68
N LYS A 81 3.45 -6.77 2.55
CA LYS A 81 1.99 -6.93 2.48
C LYS A 81 1.31 -6.46 3.75
N LYS A 82 1.81 -6.84 4.94
CA LYS A 82 1.26 -6.38 6.22
C LYS A 82 1.24 -4.85 6.29
N LYS A 83 2.36 -4.20 5.96
CA LYS A 83 2.45 -2.72 5.92
C LYS A 83 1.42 -2.13 4.96
N ARG A 84 1.31 -2.63 3.72
CA ARG A 84 0.31 -2.17 2.73
C ARG A 84 -1.13 -2.34 3.23
N THR A 85 -1.43 -3.48 3.88
CA THR A 85 -2.78 -3.70 4.42
C THR A 85 -3.11 -2.76 5.57
N GLU A 86 -2.13 -2.44 6.43
CA GLU A 86 -2.36 -1.55 7.55
C GLU A 86 -2.53 -0.11 7.09
N GLU A 87 -1.73 0.35 6.12
CA GLU A 87 -1.94 1.64 5.46
C GLU A 87 -3.30 1.73 4.78
N ALA A 88 -3.75 0.66 4.11
CA ALA A 88 -5.07 0.61 3.49
C ALA A 88 -6.20 0.72 4.53
N LYS A 89 -6.08 0.02 5.67
CA LYS A 89 -7.02 0.14 6.78
C LYS A 89 -7.04 1.55 7.36
N GLN A 90 -5.87 2.15 7.60
CA GLN A 90 -5.77 3.51 8.12
C GLN A 90 -6.44 4.52 7.17
N ARG A 91 -6.20 4.41 5.86
CA ARG A 91 -6.88 5.23 4.86
C ARG A 91 -8.40 5.05 4.88
N LEU A 92 -8.87 3.81 5.04
CA LEU A 92 -10.30 3.52 5.15
C LEU A 92 -10.92 4.15 6.39
N VAL A 93 -10.25 4.08 7.55
CA VAL A 93 -10.71 4.70 8.80
C VAL A 93 -10.81 6.22 8.63
N VAL A 94 -9.79 6.86 8.05
CA VAL A 94 -9.81 8.30 7.78
C VAL A 94 -10.98 8.68 6.87
N TYR A 95 -11.22 7.90 5.82
CA TYR A 95 -12.35 8.11 4.92
C TYR A 95 -13.70 7.97 5.64
N GLN A 96 -13.88 6.95 6.48
CA GLN A 96 -15.09 6.75 7.27
C GLN A 96 -15.36 7.89 8.25
N LEU A 97 -14.31 8.40 8.92
CA LEU A 97 -14.43 9.55 9.82
C LEU A 97 -14.84 10.82 9.06
N TYR A 98 -14.27 11.05 7.88
CA TYR A 98 -14.65 12.16 7.02
C TYR A 98 -16.12 12.07 6.59
N GLU A 99 -16.57 10.91 6.12
CA GLU A 99 -17.97 10.69 5.76
C GLU A 99 -18.93 10.88 6.94
N ALA A 100 -18.59 10.37 8.12
CA ALA A 100 -19.40 10.50 9.33
C ALA A 100 -19.57 11.97 9.72
N LYS A 101 -18.47 12.74 9.70
CA LYS A 101 -18.50 14.18 9.97
C LYS A 101 -19.38 14.93 8.96
N ARG A 102 -19.22 14.63 7.67
CA ARG A 102 -20.04 15.23 6.60
C ARG A 102 -21.54 14.95 6.81
N LYS A 103 -21.91 13.72 7.19
CA LYS A 103 -23.31 13.35 7.48
C LYS A 103 -23.86 14.08 8.72
N GLN A 104 -23.05 14.22 9.78
CA GLN A 104 -23.44 14.98 10.97
C GLN A 104 -23.69 16.45 10.64
N GLU A 105 -22.80 17.10 9.89
CA GLU A 105 -22.95 18.49 9.47
C GLU A 105 -24.23 18.71 8.64
N GLN A 106 -24.53 17.79 7.71
CA GLN A 106 -25.77 17.84 6.93
C GLN A 106 -27.02 17.69 7.81
N MET A 107 -27.01 16.75 8.76
CA MET A 107 -28.13 16.56 9.69
C MET A 107 -28.36 17.80 10.56
N GLU A 108 -27.29 18.42 11.07
CA GLU A 108 -27.40 19.63 11.87
C GLU A 108 -27.93 20.82 11.06
N LEU A 109 -27.48 20.98 9.81
CA LEU A 109 -28.05 21.97 8.88
C LEU A 109 -29.54 21.73 8.62
N LEU A 110 -29.94 20.48 8.39
CA LEU A 110 -31.34 20.10 8.20
C LEU A 110 -32.19 20.39 9.45
N LYS A 111 -31.68 20.07 10.65
CA LYS A 111 -32.36 20.38 11.91
C LYS A 111 -32.55 21.88 12.10
N LYS A 112 -31.51 22.69 11.85
CA LYS A 112 -31.58 24.16 11.91
C LYS A 112 -32.62 24.71 10.93
N ARG A 113 -32.62 24.23 9.68
CA ARG A 113 -33.61 24.64 8.66
C ARG A 113 -35.04 24.28 9.06
N ARG A 114 -35.25 23.07 9.59
CA ARG A 114 -36.57 22.62 10.09
C ARG A 114 -37.05 23.47 11.26
N LYS A 115 -36.17 23.82 12.20
CA LYS A 115 -36.49 24.68 13.34
C LYS A 115 -36.91 26.08 12.86
N ALA A 116 -36.10 26.71 12.00
CA ALA A 116 -36.40 28.03 11.45
C ALA A 116 -37.72 28.06 10.65
N ALA A 117 -38.00 27.02 9.86
CA ALA A 117 -39.26 26.90 9.12
C ALA A 117 -40.48 26.81 10.07
N ARG A 118 -40.38 26.01 11.15
CA ARG A 118 -41.46 25.90 12.16
C ARG A 118 -41.71 27.23 12.87
N GLU A 119 -40.65 27.93 13.27
CA GLU A 119 -40.76 29.24 13.92
C GLU A 119 -41.39 30.29 12.99
N ARG A 120 -41.02 30.30 11.71
CA ARG A 120 -41.63 31.19 10.71
C ARG A 120 -43.12 30.91 10.54
N LEU A 121 -43.51 29.64 10.40
CA LEU A 121 -44.91 29.25 10.30
C LEU A 121 -45.72 29.62 11.55
N ALA A 122 -45.12 29.49 12.75
CA ALA A 122 -45.77 29.88 13.99
C ALA A 122 -45.98 31.41 14.07
N ARG A 123 -44.97 32.20 13.70
CA ARG A 123 -45.09 33.68 13.65
C ARG A 123 -46.14 34.13 12.63
N GLU A 124 -46.17 33.52 11.45
CA GLU A 124 -47.15 33.86 10.41
C GLU A 124 -48.58 33.52 10.83
N LYS A 125 -48.79 32.39 11.51
CA LYS A 125 -50.10 32.04 12.09
C LYS A 125 -50.54 33.04 13.16
N MET A 126 -49.64 33.44 14.06
CA MET A 126 -49.97 34.43 15.10
C MET A 126 -50.30 35.80 14.51
N ALA A 127 -49.59 36.24 13.46
CA ALA A 127 -49.84 37.51 12.81
C ALA A 127 -51.17 37.59 12.03
N LYS A 128 -51.80 36.44 11.71
CA LYS A 128 -53.11 36.37 11.04
C LYS A 128 -54.29 36.23 12.01
N VAL A 129 -54.02 36.08 13.31
CA VAL A 129 -55.03 35.90 14.37
C VAL A 129 -55.29 37.21 15.14
N ILE A 130 -54.52 38.27 14.87
CA ILE A 130 -54.72 39.64 15.35
C ILE A 130 -55.37 40.46 14.24
#